data_AF-A0A371KZC2-F1
#
_entry.id   AF-A0A371KZC2-F1
#
_cell.length_a   1.000
_cell.length_b   1.000
_cell.length_c   1.000
_cell.angle_alpha   90.00
_cell.angle_beta   90.00
_cell.angle_gamma   90.00
#
_symmetry.space_group_name_H-M   'P 1'
#
loop_
_entity.id
_entity.type
_entity.pdbx_description
1 polymer ?
#
loop_
_entity_poly.entity_id
_entity_poly.type
_entity_poly.pdbx_seq_one_letter_code
_entity_poly.pdbx_strand_id
1 'polypeptide(L)'
;MDVVDGEKGTFDHTHHRPEDVSGNYGVRATATDTLVILDVDDYKGLEDKSGLTALSDLPPTLEEKTPHDGTHRFYVVPPTEDGRFIAAVFEDEFGTQNPNPSWGEVRVANQYVVASGSQLDGCTKDDCDECSKPDGGNYELTTDGDREIAEVSPEKFVDVLSSDPNLAPAEDEEEPAASTSETEIEDADDRLEYALFESDDEKLQRLWRGDYSDYGGDRSRAESALASKLAFWLGGDKQAVRRAMDRSDAEKWAERTDDSYRNSILEAVDKQTEFYEPDKSRSRAPPKPPEPDDSSTGTASSSSWWAYAREWYDEDKGAGRKAAADALEKATDWMYVIESDKLWVYEEDTGYFNPRGESYIRNLLERKLDTFYSKQEASEVIERIQARNQTRRSELNARTRDAPLLCVGNGVINLETGELTDHSPEYKFTRGLKWDYDPANADPDAILDFLDDITAREEDRDTLLDHLAHGLMPGHPYRAFVITHGPGSNGKTRVGKLFRGFVGEDNAASVELQDLTGDDSFATGGLPGAFINVGDDISVGEIRD
;
A
#
# COMPACT_ATOMS: atom_id res chain seq x y z
N MET A 1 -23.15 24.27 -14.49
CA MET A 1 -23.01 23.90 -13.06
C MET A 1 -24.14 24.59 -12.36
N ASP A 2 -25.09 23.83 -11.81
CA ASP A 2 -26.22 24.39 -11.08
C ASP A 2 -26.08 23.99 -9.60
N VAL A 3 -26.51 24.87 -8.70
CA VAL A 3 -26.43 24.66 -7.25
C VAL A 3 -27.85 24.57 -6.72
N VAL A 4 -28.30 23.34 -6.48
CA VAL A 4 -29.58 23.06 -5.82
C VAL A 4 -29.28 22.46 -4.45
N ASP A 5 -29.78 23.09 -3.39
CA ASP A 5 -29.64 22.63 -1.99
C ASP A 5 -28.20 22.35 -1.53
N GLY A 6 -27.23 23.11 -2.05
CA GLY A 6 -25.83 23.01 -1.64
C GLY A 6 -25.03 21.84 -2.24
N GLU A 7 -25.65 21.04 -3.12
CA GLU A 7 -24.94 20.03 -3.90
C GLU A 7 -24.58 20.58 -5.29
N LYS A 8 -23.28 20.49 -5.66
CA LYS A 8 -22.78 20.95 -6.97
C LYS A 8 -22.96 19.85 -8.01
N GLY A 9 -23.98 20.00 -8.86
CA GLY A 9 -24.27 19.09 -9.97
C GLY A 9 -23.69 19.59 -11.30
N THR A 10 -22.99 18.72 -12.03
CA THR A 10 -22.52 19.02 -13.39
C THR A 10 -23.63 18.69 -14.39
N PHE A 11 -24.43 19.67 -14.76
CA PHE A 11 -25.44 19.54 -15.81
C PHE A 11 -24.86 19.96 -17.16
N ASP A 12 -25.11 19.16 -18.19
CA ASP A 12 -24.77 19.48 -19.58
C ASP A 12 -25.78 20.50 -20.13
N HIS A 13 -25.31 21.73 -20.34
CA HIS A 13 -26.14 22.82 -20.86
C HIS A 13 -26.12 22.93 -22.39
N THR A 14 -25.54 21.96 -23.12
CA THR A 14 -25.60 21.92 -24.60
C THR A 14 -27.02 21.80 -25.17
N HIS A 15 -28.04 21.68 -24.30
CA HIS A 15 -29.45 21.54 -24.66
C HIS A 15 -30.35 22.71 -24.20
N HIS A 16 -29.78 23.75 -23.59
CA HIS A 16 -30.52 24.93 -23.12
C HIS A 16 -29.95 26.20 -23.76
N ARG A 17 -30.83 27.15 -24.12
CA ARG A 17 -30.36 28.46 -24.59
C ARG A 17 -29.89 29.27 -23.38
N PRO A 18 -28.96 30.23 -23.54
CA PRO A 18 -28.51 31.08 -22.43
C PRO A 18 -29.65 31.76 -21.66
N GLU A 19 -30.74 32.09 -22.35
CA GLU A 19 -31.99 32.65 -21.81
C GLU A 19 -32.80 31.70 -20.91
N ASP A 20 -32.50 30.40 -20.92
CA ASP A 20 -33.18 29.37 -20.12
C ASP A 20 -32.47 29.06 -18.79
N VAL A 21 -31.31 29.68 -18.52
CA VAL A 21 -30.53 29.47 -17.29
C VAL A 21 -31.05 30.40 -16.19
N SER A 22 -31.59 29.83 -15.11
CA SER A 22 -32.05 30.58 -13.92
C SER A 22 -31.12 30.35 -12.74
N GLY A 23 -30.59 31.41 -12.12
CA GLY A 23 -29.67 31.32 -10.98
C GLY A 23 -28.20 31.50 -11.38
N ASN A 24 -27.30 31.19 -10.46
CA ASN A 24 -25.85 31.31 -10.71
C ASN A 24 -25.38 30.26 -11.70
N TYR A 25 -24.46 30.65 -12.57
CA TYR A 25 -23.90 29.76 -13.58
C TYR A 25 -22.40 30.00 -13.75
N GLY A 26 -21.72 29.08 -14.43
CA GLY A 26 -20.28 29.16 -14.63
C GLY A 26 -19.83 28.66 -15.99
N VAL A 27 -18.70 29.18 -16.43
CA VAL A 27 -18.02 28.77 -17.67
C VAL A 27 -16.93 27.77 -17.30
N ARG A 28 -16.95 26.59 -17.93
CA ARG A 28 -16.00 25.50 -17.68
C ARG A 28 -15.12 25.28 -18.91
N ALA A 29 -13.81 25.17 -18.69
CA ALA A 29 -12.85 24.70 -19.67
C ALA A 29 -12.49 23.21 -19.41
N THR A 30 -12.00 22.52 -20.43
CA THR A 30 -11.62 21.11 -20.43
C THR A 30 -10.27 20.93 -21.13
N ALA A 31 -9.59 19.82 -20.88
CA ALA A 31 -8.27 19.56 -21.48
C ALA A 31 -8.28 19.43 -23.02
N THR A 32 -9.47 19.34 -23.62
CA THR A 32 -9.67 19.11 -25.07
C THR A 32 -10.49 20.21 -25.74
N ASP A 33 -10.61 21.38 -25.11
CA ASP A 33 -11.20 22.56 -25.75
C ASP A 33 -10.17 23.66 -25.98
N THR A 34 -10.63 24.74 -26.62
CA THR A 34 -9.80 25.89 -26.98
C THR A 34 -9.97 27.06 -26.02
N LEU A 35 -10.66 26.88 -24.88
CA LEU A 35 -10.96 27.98 -23.97
C LEU A 35 -9.91 28.05 -22.87
N VAL A 36 -9.32 29.23 -22.68
CA VAL A 36 -8.45 29.52 -21.54
C VAL A 36 -9.08 30.65 -20.74
N ILE A 37 -9.16 30.48 -19.42
CA ILE A 37 -9.70 31.49 -18.51
C ILE A 37 -8.60 31.91 -17.55
N LEU A 38 -8.27 33.20 -17.50
CA LEU A 38 -7.36 33.75 -16.51
C LEU A 38 -8.17 34.26 -15.33
N ASP A 39 -7.95 33.71 -14.14
CA ASP A 39 -8.50 34.19 -12.88
C ASP A 39 -7.43 35.05 -12.20
N VAL A 40 -7.60 36.37 -12.24
CA VAL A 40 -6.62 37.36 -11.80
C VAL A 40 -7.09 37.97 -10.48
N ASP A 41 -6.70 37.39 -9.35
CA ASP A 41 -7.17 37.81 -8.02
C ASP A 41 -6.09 37.88 -6.92
N ASP A 42 -4.89 37.33 -7.15
CA ASP A 42 -3.80 37.22 -6.16
C ASP A 42 -2.65 38.23 -6.35
N TYR A 43 -2.93 39.37 -6.98
CA TYR A 43 -1.90 40.36 -7.31
C TYR A 43 -1.65 41.42 -6.21
N LYS A 44 -2.39 41.38 -5.10
CA LYS A 44 -2.26 42.34 -3.99
C LYS A 44 -1.07 41.97 -3.11
N GLY A 45 -0.03 42.80 -3.13
CA GLY A 45 1.15 42.62 -2.29
C GLY A 45 2.36 41.98 -2.98
N LEU A 46 2.26 41.70 -4.29
CA LEU A 46 3.39 41.18 -5.06
C LEU A 46 4.58 42.16 -5.08
N GLU A 47 5.76 41.64 -4.71
CA GLU A 47 7.03 42.36 -4.79
C GLU A 47 7.52 42.47 -6.24
N ASP A 48 7.41 41.39 -7.02
CA ASP A 48 7.62 41.40 -8.47
C ASP A 48 6.26 41.38 -9.21
N LYS A 49 6.09 42.33 -10.13
CA LYS A 49 4.86 42.50 -10.93
C LYS A 49 5.11 42.27 -12.43
N SER A 50 6.24 41.67 -12.79
CA SER A 50 6.62 41.32 -14.16
C SER A 50 5.53 40.50 -14.86
N GLY A 51 5.08 39.40 -14.25
CA GLY A 51 4.00 38.56 -14.78
C GLY A 51 2.66 39.28 -14.95
N LEU A 52 2.26 40.08 -13.95
CA LEU A 52 1.05 40.90 -14.04
C LEU A 52 1.14 41.96 -15.15
N THR A 53 2.33 42.53 -15.36
CA THR A 53 2.58 43.51 -16.42
C THR A 53 2.51 42.84 -17.80
N ALA A 54 3.05 41.62 -17.92
CA ALA A 54 3.07 40.84 -19.16
C ALA A 54 1.67 40.51 -19.69
N LEU A 55 0.65 40.42 -18.82
CA LEU A 55 -0.75 40.29 -19.26
C LEU A 55 -1.22 41.42 -20.20
N SER A 56 -0.57 42.58 -20.16
CA SER A 56 -0.87 43.71 -21.06
C SER A 56 -0.50 43.42 -22.53
N ASP A 57 0.31 42.39 -22.78
CA ASP A 57 0.69 41.94 -24.12
C ASP A 57 -0.35 41.02 -24.75
N LEU A 58 -1.32 40.52 -23.98
CA LEU A 58 -2.48 39.83 -24.52
C LEU A 58 -3.49 40.85 -25.07
N PRO A 59 -4.17 40.54 -26.18
CA PRO A 59 -5.21 41.42 -26.70
C PRO A 59 -6.33 41.60 -25.66
N PRO A 60 -6.98 42.78 -25.62
CA PRO A 60 -8.19 42.95 -24.85
C PRO A 60 -9.25 41.94 -25.25
N THR A 61 -9.89 41.32 -24.27
CA THR A 61 -10.85 40.23 -24.47
C THR A 61 -12.08 40.42 -23.59
N LEU A 62 -13.02 39.47 -23.62
CA LEU A 62 -14.14 39.42 -22.68
C LEU A 62 -13.59 39.39 -21.23
N GLU A 63 -13.94 40.40 -20.44
CA GLU A 63 -13.44 40.56 -19.07
C GLU A 63 -14.57 40.90 -18.10
N GLU A 64 -14.69 40.09 -17.05
CA GLU A 64 -15.62 40.31 -15.95
C GLU A 64 -14.89 40.57 -14.64
N LYS A 65 -15.48 41.38 -13.77
CA LYS A 65 -15.00 41.59 -12.41
C LYS A 65 -15.59 40.55 -11.47
N THR A 66 -14.77 40.09 -10.53
CA THR A 66 -15.22 39.23 -9.44
C THR A 66 -15.62 40.08 -8.22
N PRO A 67 -16.40 39.51 -7.28
CA PRO A 67 -16.80 40.23 -6.06
C PRO A 67 -15.66 40.61 -5.10
N HIS A 68 -14.42 40.15 -5.34
CA HIS A 68 -13.30 40.27 -4.41
C HIS A 68 -12.10 41.02 -5.01
N ASP A 69 -12.36 42.04 -5.84
CA ASP A 69 -11.36 42.85 -6.56
C ASP A 69 -10.51 42.08 -7.58
N GLY A 70 -10.92 40.89 -8.02
CA GLY A 70 -10.28 40.16 -9.12
C GLY A 70 -10.98 40.36 -10.46
N THR A 71 -10.41 39.81 -11.53
CA THR A 71 -11.09 39.70 -12.84
C THR A 71 -10.93 38.32 -13.46
N HIS A 72 -11.93 37.89 -14.24
CA HIS A 72 -11.75 36.76 -15.17
C HIS A 72 -11.59 37.28 -16.60
N ARG A 73 -10.60 36.75 -17.33
CA ARG A 73 -10.38 37.04 -18.75
C ARG A 73 -10.46 35.78 -19.58
N PHE A 74 -11.28 35.79 -20.62
CA PHE A 74 -11.53 34.61 -21.46
C PHE A 74 -10.76 34.72 -22.77
N TYR A 75 -10.08 33.66 -23.21
CA TYR A 75 -9.36 33.63 -24.49
C TYR A 75 -9.68 32.35 -25.26
N VAL A 76 -9.71 32.46 -26.59
CA VAL A 76 -9.68 31.28 -27.46
C VAL A 76 -8.23 31.03 -27.87
N VAL A 77 -7.72 29.84 -27.57
CA VAL A 77 -6.40 29.37 -27.99
C VAL A 77 -6.58 28.19 -28.93
N PRO A 78 -6.35 28.36 -30.24
CA PRO A 78 -6.52 27.28 -31.20
C PRO A 78 -5.47 26.18 -30.95
N PRO A 79 -5.74 24.92 -31.34
CA PRO A 79 -4.73 23.88 -31.26
C PRO A 79 -3.48 24.25 -32.05
N THR A 80 -2.32 23.78 -31.62
CA THR A 80 -1.06 23.92 -32.35
C THR A 80 -1.14 23.27 -33.74
N GLU A 81 -0.17 23.55 -34.62
CA GLU A 81 -0.14 22.97 -35.98
C GLU A 81 -0.13 21.43 -35.97
N ASP A 82 0.44 20.80 -34.93
CA ASP A 82 0.45 19.35 -34.71
C ASP A 82 -0.80 18.82 -33.98
N GLY A 83 -1.80 19.68 -33.73
CA GLY A 83 -3.11 19.31 -33.21
C GLY A 83 -3.18 19.15 -31.70
N ARG A 84 -2.20 19.66 -30.94
CA ARG A 84 -2.23 19.65 -29.47
C ARG A 84 -3.06 20.81 -28.94
N PHE A 85 -3.90 20.54 -27.95
CA PHE A 85 -4.63 21.57 -27.22
C PHE A 85 -3.74 22.25 -26.19
N ILE A 86 -4.07 23.49 -25.84
CA ILE A 86 -3.26 24.33 -24.95
C ILE A 86 -2.98 23.70 -23.58
N ALA A 87 -3.88 22.87 -23.06
CA ALA A 87 -3.66 22.12 -21.82
C ALA A 87 -2.43 21.21 -21.89
N ALA A 88 -2.23 20.49 -23.01
CA ALA A 88 -1.06 19.65 -23.20
C ALA A 88 0.22 20.49 -23.39
N VAL A 89 0.11 21.64 -24.05
CA VAL A 89 1.23 22.58 -24.21
C VAL A 89 1.66 23.13 -22.83
N PHE A 90 0.71 23.51 -21.96
CA PHE A 90 1.04 23.95 -20.60
C PHE A 90 1.62 22.83 -19.74
N GLU A 91 1.17 21.59 -19.92
CA GLU A 91 1.75 20.43 -19.23
C GLU A 91 3.22 20.22 -19.62
N ASP A 92 3.56 20.43 -20.91
CA ASP A 92 4.93 20.34 -21.40
C ASP A 92 5.80 21.54 -20.93
N GLU A 93 5.29 22.76 -21.01
CA GLU A 93 6.07 23.99 -20.74
C GLU A 93 6.15 24.35 -19.25
N PHE A 94 5.09 24.08 -18.49
CA PHE A 94 4.95 24.49 -17.09
C PHE A 94 4.76 23.33 -16.12
N GLY A 95 4.73 22.08 -16.61
CA GLY A 95 4.54 20.90 -15.79
C GLY A 95 3.11 20.69 -15.26
N THR A 96 2.14 21.49 -15.72
CA THR A 96 0.74 21.41 -15.32
C THR A 96 -0.21 21.90 -16.42
N GLN A 97 -1.39 21.30 -16.51
CA GLN A 97 -2.44 21.73 -17.44
C GLN A 97 -3.16 23.03 -16.99
N ASN A 98 -3.00 23.43 -15.73
CA ASN A 98 -3.58 24.64 -15.14
C ASN A 98 -2.48 25.43 -14.39
N PRO A 99 -1.65 26.24 -15.08
CA PRO A 99 -0.57 27.01 -14.44
C PRO A 99 -1.07 27.97 -13.36
N ASN A 100 -0.25 28.22 -12.33
CA ASN A 100 -0.53 29.18 -11.24
C ASN A 100 0.51 30.32 -11.20
N PRO A 101 0.37 31.35 -12.05
CA PRO A 101 1.19 32.55 -12.02
C PRO A 101 1.11 33.28 -10.66
N SER A 102 2.07 34.16 -10.40
CA SER A 102 2.09 34.97 -9.17
C SER A 102 0.85 35.83 -8.95
N TRP A 103 0.10 36.16 -10.01
CA TRP A 103 -1.07 37.04 -9.95
C TRP A 103 -2.42 36.30 -9.87
N GLY A 104 -2.45 34.96 -9.91
CA GLY A 104 -3.69 34.17 -9.84
C GLY A 104 -3.57 32.79 -10.51
N GLU A 105 -4.62 32.36 -11.21
CA GLU A 105 -4.72 31.01 -11.78
C GLU A 105 -5.06 31.02 -13.29
N VAL A 106 -4.51 30.06 -14.03
CA VAL A 106 -4.90 29.78 -15.42
C VAL A 106 -5.77 28.52 -15.44
N ARG A 107 -7.05 28.70 -15.77
CA ARG A 107 -8.07 27.63 -15.71
C ARG A 107 -8.37 27.06 -17.09
N VAL A 108 -7.98 25.80 -17.30
CA VAL A 108 -8.15 25.03 -18.55
C VAL A 108 -8.69 23.63 -18.25
N ALA A 109 -7.89 22.68 -17.79
CA ALA A 109 -8.29 21.28 -17.69
C ALA A 109 -9.23 21.00 -16.51
N ASN A 110 -10.53 20.87 -16.79
CA ASN A 110 -11.60 20.53 -15.86
C ASN A 110 -11.81 21.55 -14.72
N GLN A 111 -11.51 22.82 -15.00
CA GLN A 111 -11.75 23.94 -14.09
C GLN A 111 -12.85 24.87 -14.63
N TYR A 112 -13.46 25.66 -13.74
CA TYR A 112 -14.54 26.58 -14.09
C TYR A 112 -14.43 27.89 -13.31
N VAL A 113 -15.05 28.94 -13.84
CA VAL A 113 -15.29 30.22 -13.14
C VAL A 113 -16.78 30.51 -13.06
N VAL A 114 -17.20 31.30 -12.07
CA VAL A 114 -18.58 31.79 -11.96
C VAL A 114 -18.72 33.00 -12.90
N ALA A 115 -19.78 33.01 -13.70
CA ALA A 115 -19.95 33.96 -14.80
C ALA A 115 -20.81 35.17 -14.44
N SER A 116 -20.61 36.26 -15.18
CA SER A 116 -21.35 37.52 -15.08
C SER A 116 -22.86 37.36 -15.07
N GLY A 117 -23.53 38.09 -14.18
CA GLY A 117 -24.96 37.94 -13.89
C GLY A 117 -25.24 36.97 -12.73
N SER A 118 -24.22 36.30 -12.20
CA SER A 118 -24.29 35.55 -10.94
C SER A 118 -24.03 36.45 -9.73
N GLN A 119 -24.62 36.11 -8.59
CA GLN A 119 -24.46 36.83 -7.32
C GLN A 119 -24.16 35.85 -6.17
N LEU A 120 -23.14 36.15 -5.36
CA LEU A 120 -22.88 35.45 -4.11
C LEU A 120 -23.86 35.93 -3.03
N ASP A 121 -24.37 34.99 -2.22
CA ASP A 121 -25.14 35.27 -1.01
C ASP A 121 -24.27 34.91 0.21
N GLY A 122 -23.30 35.77 0.48
CA GLY A 122 -22.22 35.55 1.44
C GLY A 122 -21.01 34.79 0.88
N CYS A 123 -19.87 34.93 1.56
CA CYS A 123 -18.63 34.20 1.24
C CYS A 123 -17.86 33.84 2.50
N THR A 124 -16.85 32.98 2.37
CA THR A 124 -16.02 32.48 3.46
C THR A 124 -14.73 33.27 3.66
N LYS A 125 -14.55 34.42 2.97
CA LYS A 125 -13.37 35.26 3.16
C LYS A 125 -13.53 36.04 4.46
N ASP A 126 -12.58 35.86 5.38
CA ASP A 126 -12.63 36.35 6.79
C ASP A 126 -12.82 37.88 6.93
N ASP A 127 -12.68 38.65 5.85
CA ASP A 127 -12.80 40.12 5.79
C ASP A 127 -13.82 40.62 4.73
N CYS A 128 -14.87 39.86 4.40
CA CYS A 128 -15.86 40.27 3.39
C CYS A 128 -17.31 40.27 3.90
N ASP A 129 -17.77 41.43 4.38
CA ASP A 129 -19.19 41.69 4.70
C ASP A 129 -20.01 42.13 3.48
N GLU A 130 -19.36 42.35 2.33
CA GLU A 130 -20.02 42.90 1.14
C GLU A 130 -20.83 41.87 0.39
N CYS A 131 -20.37 40.61 0.31
CA CYS A 131 -21.07 39.54 -0.40
C CYS A 131 -22.42 39.16 0.23
N SER A 132 -22.71 39.56 1.47
CA SER A 132 -24.01 39.32 2.12
C SER A 132 -24.98 40.50 1.99
N LYS A 133 -24.60 41.58 1.32
CA LYS A 133 -25.47 42.74 1.09
C LYS A 133 -26.35 42.49 -0.14
N PRO A 134 -27.60 43.01 -0.19
CA PRO A 134 -28.51 42.81 -1.32
C PRO A 134 -27.95 43.19 -2.70
N ASP A 135 -27.06 44.18 -2.75
CA ASP A 135 -26.42 44.66 -3.99
C ASP A 135 -24.91 44.28 -4.07
N GLY A 136 -24.42 43.42 -3.18
CA GLY A 136 -23.04 42.94 -3.15
C GLY A 136 -22.87 41.55 -3.75
N GLY A 137 -21.64 41.05 -3.87
CA GLY A 137 -21.40 39.68 -4.33
C GLY A 137 -21.57 39.46 -5.84
N ASN A 138 -21.72 40.51 -6.64
CA ASN A 138 -22.05 40.40 -8.07
C ASN A 138 -20.81 40.16 -8.95
N TYR A 139 -20.92 39.20 -9.87
CA TYR A 139 -20.04 39.08 -11.03
C TYR A 139 -20.64 39.89 -12.16
N GLU A 140 -19.88 40.81 -12.74
CA GLU A 140 -20.39 41.70 -13.79
C GLU A 140 -19.33 41.93 -14.86
N LEU A 141 -19.78 42.11 -16.10
CA LEU A 141 -18.89 42.57 -17.17
C LEU A 141 -18.31 43.93 -16.79
N THR A 142 -17.01 44.09 -17.00
CA THR A 142 -16.40 45.40 -16.81
C THR A 142 -16.88 46.35 -17.92
N THR A 143 -16.92 47.66 -17.66
CA THR A 143 -17.45 48.65 -18.62
C THR A 143 -16.75 48.60 -19.98
N ASP A 144 -15.46 48.27 -19.98
CA ASP A 144 -14.68 48.08 -21.20
C ASP A 144 -14.55 46.59 -21.59
N GLY A 145 -14.96 45.64 -20.76
CA GLY A 145 -14.76 44.20 -20.99
C GLY A 145 -15.87 43.48 -21.75
N ASP A 146 -17.00 44.13 -22.02
CA ASP A 146 -18.06 43.57 -22.88
C ASP A 146 -17.64 43.62 -24.37
N ARG A 147 -16.95 42.57 -24.81
CA ARG A 147 -16.41 42.44 -26.18
C ARG A 147 -16.26 40.96 -26.57
N GLU A 148 -16.00 40.71 -27.85
CA GLU A 148 -15.72 39.36 -28.34
C GLU A 148 -14.50 38.75 -27.65
N ILE A 149 -14.56 37.44 -27.40
CA ILE A 149 -13.44 36.66 -26.87
C ILE A 149 -12.31 36.68 -27.90
N ALA A 150 -11.15 37.21 -27.51
CA ALA A 150 -10.00 37.32 -28.37
C ALA A 150 -9.33 35.95 -28.59
N GLU A 151 -8.86 35.73 -29.82
CA GLU A 151 -8.05 34.57 -30.18
C GLU A 151 -6.56 34.89 -29.98
N VAL A 152 -5.81 33.97 -29.36
CA VAL A 152 -4.38 34.10 -29.07
C VAL A 152 -3.68 32.80 -29.41
N SER A 153 -2.52 32.85 -30.07
CA SER A 153 -1.79 31.63 -30.41
C SER A 153 -1.20 30.95 -29.15
N PRO A 154 -1.04 29.61 -29.15
CA PRO A 154 -0.41 28.88 -28.05
C PRO A 154 0.95 29.47 -27.63
N GLU A 155 1.79 29.81 -28.61
CA GLU A 155 3.14 30.33 -28.39
C GLU A 155 3.10 31.68 -27.68
N LYS A 156 2.21 32.58 -28.12
CA LYS A 156 2.06 33.89 -27.48
C LYS A 156 1.55 33.76 -26.05
N PHE A 157 0.71 32.76 -25.77
CA PHE A 157 0.20 32.50 -24.44
C PHE A 157 1.30 31.98 -23.51
N VAL A 158 2.11 31.03 -23.99
CA VAL A 158 3.30 30.54 -23.27
C VAL A 158 4.26 31.69 -23.00
N ASP A 159 4.63 32.49 -24.01
CA ASP A 159 5.55 33.63 -23.84
C ASP A 159 5.12 34.61 -22.73
N VAL A 160 3.81 34.92 -22.66
CA VAL A 160 3.26 35.81 -21.64
C VAL A 160 3.32 35.17 -20.25
N LEU A 161 2.98 33.88 -20.13
CA LEU A 161 3.01 33.18 -18.86
C LEU A 161 4.44 32.95 -18.36
N SER A 162 5.40 32.62 -19.23
CA SER A 162 6.82 32.47 -18.91
C SER A 162 7.49 33.76 -18.43
N SER A 163 6.83 34.92 -18.59
CA SER A 163 7.29 36.19 -18.03
C SER A 163 6.93 36.36 -16.55
N ASP A 164 6.15 35.44 -15.97
CA ASP A 164 5.81 35.42 -14.55
C ASP A 164 6.89 34.67 -13.75
N PRO A 165 7.35 35.20 -12.60
CA PRO A 165 8.43 34.59 -11.83
C PRO A 165 8.11 33.18 -11.30
N ASN A 166 6.83 32.83 -11.14
CA ASN A 166 6.44 31.48 -10.74
C ASN A 166 6.51 30.47 -11.89
N LEU A 167 6.56 30.95 -13.14
CA LEU A 167 6.48 30.15 -14.37
C LEU A 167 7.67 30.37 -15.30
N ALA A 168 8.61 31.26 -14.94
CA ALA A 168 9.78 31.54 -15.73
C ALA A 168 10.68 30.30 -15.81
N PRO A 169 11.15 29.91 -17.00
CA PRO A 169 12.16 28.87 -17.11
C PRO A 169 13.41 29.30 -16.35
N ALA A 170 13.94 28.42 -15.51
CA ALA A 170 15.17 28.67 -14.79
C ALA A 170 16.26 29.08 -15.78
N GLU A 171 16.90 30.25 -15.59
CA GLU A 171 18.04 30.65 -16.41
C GLU A 171 19.11 29.55 -16.37
N ASP A 172 19.67 29.22 -17.53
CA ASP A 172 20.69 28.19 -17.75
C ASP A 172 21.86 28.28 -16.75
N GLU A 173 21.71 27.66 -15.58
CA GLU A 173 22.81 27.12 -14.81
C GLU A 173 22.95 25.66 -15.23
N GLU A 174 24.10 25.33 -15.84
CA GLU A 174 24.50 23.96 -16.18
C GLU A 174 24.08 22.99 -15.08
N GLU A 175 23.28 21.96 -15.43
CA GLU A 175 22.94 20.86 -14.52
C GLU A 175 24.20 20.39 -13.79
N PRO A 176 24.25 20.42 -12.44
CA PRO A 176 24.94 19.36 -11.76
C PRO A 176 24.01 18.16 -11.81
N ALA A 177 24.49 17.06 -12.38
CA ALA A 177 23.91 15.74 -12.13
C ALA A 177 23.67 15.62 -10.61
N ALA A 178 22.41 15.49 -10.21
CA ALA A 178 22.04 15.30 -8.81
C ALA A 178 22.53 13.93 -8.36
N SER A 179 23.79 13.89 -7.92
CA SER A 179 24.29 12.91 -6.96
C SER A 179 23.65 13.27 -5.63
N THR A 180 22.44 12.80 -5.37
CA THR A 180 21.94 12.70 -3.99
C THR A 180 22.97 11.89 -3.23
N SER A 181 23.57 12.48 -2.20
CA SER A 181 24.63 11.80 -1.45
C SER A 181 24.04 10.59 -0.72
N GLU A 182 24.79 9.50 -0.56
CA GLU A 182 24.34 8.32 0.21
C GLU A 182 23.82 8.73 1.60
N THR A 183 24.43 9.74 2.20
CA THR A 183 24.05 10.29 3.52
C THR A 183 22.67 10.97 3.52
N GLU A 184 22.28 11.70 2.47
CA GLU A 184 20.95 12.33 2.38
C GLU A 184 19.84 11.31 2.10
N ILE A 185 20.17 10.22 1.39
CA ILE A 185 19.25 9.11 1.17
C ILE A 185 19.07 8.31 2.47
N GLU A 186 20.16 8.01 3.19
CA GLU A 186 20.12 7.37 4.51
C GLU A 186 19.29 8.19 5.51
N ASP A 187 19.48 9.51 5.57
CA ASP A 187 18.70 10.40 6.45
C ASP A 187 17.20 10.43 6.11
N ALA A 188 16.84 10.38 4.82
CA ALA A 188 15.45 10.37 4.38
C ALA A 188 14.77 9.00 4.63
N ASP A 189 15.50 7.90 4.42
CA ASP A 189 15.02 6.56 4.74
C ASP A 189 14.87 6.36 6.26
N ASP A 190 15.78 6.88 7.08
CA ASP A 190 15.66 6.86 8.53
C ASP A 190 14.43 7.66 9.01
N ARG A 191 14.15 8.83 8.41
CA ARG A 191 12.92 9.62 8.72
C ARG A 191 11.65 8.94 8.22
N LEU A 192 11.68 8.28 7.06
CA LEU A 192 10.54 7.50 6.58
C LEU A 192 10.26 6.34 7.53
N GLU A 193 11.30 5.63 7.91
CA GLU A 193 11.19 4.51 8.81
C GLU A 193 10.75 4.94 10.21
N TYR A 194 11.15 6.14 10.62
CA TYR A 194 10.58 6.81 11.76
C TYR A 194 9.06 7.03 11.56
N ALA A 195 8.69 7.78 10.54
CA ALA A 195 7.30 8.13 10.26
C ALA A 195 6.36 6.91 10.29
N LEU A 196 6.76 5.83 9.62
CA LEU A 196 5.91 4.68 9.36
C LEU A 196 5.73 3.73 10.53
N PHE A 197 6.65 3.71 11.48
CA PHE A 197 6.49 2.76 12.58
C PHE A 197 7.18 3.13 13.88
N GLU A 198 7.43 4.42 14.04
CA GLU A 198 8.06 5.04 15.20
C GLU A 198 7.31 6.29 15.67
N SER A 199 6.55 6.93 14.79
CA SER A 199 5.69 8.05 15.13
C SER A 199 4.31 7.60 15.62
N ASP A 200 3.62 8.43 16.39
CA ASP A 200 2.22 8.20 16.78
C ASP A 200 1.22 8.60 15.67
N ASP A 201 1.67 8.68 14.40
CA ASP A 201 0.84 9.02 13.26
C ASP A 201 0.08 7.81 12.72
N GLU A 202 -0.86 7.27 13.51
CA GLU A 202 -1.70 6.11 13.16
C GLU A 202 -2.41 6.26 11.80
N LYS A 203 -2.67 7.51 11.40
CA LYS A 203 -3.29 7.83 10.10
C LYS A 203 -2.32 7.61 8.94
N LEU A 204 -1.06 8.03 9.08
CA LEU A 204 -0.01 7.72 8.09
C LEU A 204 0.14 6.20 7.94
N GLN A 205 0.23 5.47 9.06
CA GLN A 205 0.48 4.03 9.06
C GLN A 205 -0.65 3.23 8.39
N ARG A 206 -1.93 3.57 8.66
CA ARG A 206 -3.08 2.94 7.99
C ARG A 206 -3.09 3.24 6.49
N LEU A 207 -2.88 4.50 6.11
CA LEU A 207 -2.84 4.91 4.70
C LEU A 207 -1.70 4.22 3.94
N TRP A 208 -0.54 4.04 4.58
CA TRP A 208 0.61 3.33 4.02
C TRP A 208 0.29 1.86 3.68
N ARG A 209 -0.57 1.20 4.46
CA ARG A 209 -1.04 -0.18 4.26
C ARG A 209 -2.29 -0.29 3.37
N GLY A 210 -2.67 0.79 2.70
CA GLY A 210 -3.85 0.83 1.83
C GLY A 210 -5.20 0.84 2.56
N ASP A 211 -5.24 1.07 3.88
CA ASP A 211 -6.52 1.21 4.61
C ASP A 211 -7.12 2.60 4.37
N TYR A 212 -8.11 2.64 3.49
CA TYR A 212 -8.82 3.85 3.08
C TYR A 212 -10.18 4.03 3.77
N SER A 213 -10.41 3.35 4.90
CA SER A 213 -11.69 3.36 5.64
C SER A 213 -12.18 4.78 5.98
N ASP A 214 -11.27 5.69 6.35
CA ASP A 214 -11.56 7.10 6.64
C ASP A 214 -12.04 7.93 5.43
N TYR A 215 -11.81 7.42 4.22
CA TYR A 215 -12.04 8.13 2.95
C TYR A 215 -13.21 7.56 2.16
N GLY A 216 -13.99 6.62 2.74
CA GLY A 216 -15.19 6.08 2.11
C GLY A 216 -14.93 5.39 0.76
N GLY A 217 -13.71 4.91 0.53
CA GLY A 217 -13.29 4.29 -0.73
C GLY A 217 -12.72 5.24 -1.80
N ASP A 218 -12.57 6.54 -1.51
CA ASP A 218 -11.87 7.49 -2.40
C ASP A 218 -10.35 7.30 -2.33
N ARG A 219 -9.85 6.42 -3.21
CA ARG A 219 -8.43 6.04 -3.32
C ARG A 219 -7.52 7.22 -3.62
N SER A 220 -7.95 8.14 -4.49
CA SER A 220 -7.15 9.33 -4.83
C SER A 220 -6.95 10.24 -3.64
N ARG A 221 -8.02 10.46 -2.87
CA ARG A 221 -7.97 11.31 -1.68
C ARG A 221 -7.19 10.67 -0.54
N ALA A 222 -7.27 9.35 -0.39
CA ALA A 222 -6.49 8.60 0.58
C ALA A 222 -4.99 8.64 0.25
N GLU A 223 -4.61 8.42 -1.02
CA GLU A 223 -3.22 8.45 -1.47
C GLU A 223 -2.62 9.87 -1.46
N SER A 224 -3.43 10.90 -1.74
CA SER A 224 -3.01 12.30 -1.57
C SER A 224 -2.76 12.65 -0.10
N ALA A 225 -3.61 12.13 0.81
CA ALA A 225 -3.39 12.28 2.23
C ALA A 225 -2.14 11.51 2.73
N LEU A 226 -1.84 10.36 2.13
CA LEU A 226 -0.60 9.63 2.37
C LEU A 226 0.62 10.48 1.96
N ALA A 227 0.62 11.05 0.76
CA ALA A 227 1.70 11.91 0.28
C ALA A 227 1.89 13.17 1.14
N SER A 228 0.80 13.79 1.61
CA SER A 228 0.86 14.96 2.52
C SER A 228 1.47 14.60 3.88
N LYS A 229 1.13 13.43 4.42
CA LYS A 229 1.69 12.91 5.66
C LYS A 229 3.18 12.61 5.51
N LEU A 230 3.56 11.94 4.42
CA LEU A 230 4.96 11.65 4.09
C LEU A 230 5.78 12.94 3.91
N ALA A 231 5.19 13.99 3.32
CA ALA A 231 5.84 15.29 3.14
C ALA A 231 6.29 15.93 4.46
N PHE A 232 5.50 15.81 5.53
CA PHE A 232 5.87 16.32 6.86
C PHE A 232 7.16 15.65 7.35
N TRP A 233 7.23 14.32 7.25
CA TRP A 233 8.36 13.53 7.75
C TRP A 233 9.61 13.63 6.88
N LEU A 234 9.43 13.73 5.57
CA LEU A 234 10.51 13.77 4.59
C LEU A 234 10.96 15.18 4.23
N GLY A 235 10.59 16.17 5.06
CA GLY A 235 11.04 17.56 4.90
C GLY A 235 10.63 18.20 3.57
N GLY A 236 9.48 17.78 3.02
CA GLY A 236 8.97 18.28 1.75
C GLY A 236 9.73 17.79 0.51
N ASP A 237 10.67 16.83 0.64
CA ASP A 237 11.37 16.27 -0.52
C ASP A 237 10.42 15.39 -1.34
N LYS A 238 9.92 15.94 -2.45
CA LYS A 238 9.06 15.23 -3.40
C LYS A 238 9.67 13.94 -3.95
N GLN A 239 10.98 13.88 -4.18
CA GLN A 239 11.61 12.66 -4.68
C GLN A 239 11.66 11.59 -3.60
N ALA A 240 11.95 11.96 -2.35
CA ALA A 240 11.87 11.04 -1.21
C ALA A 240 10.43 10.56 -0.99
N VAL A 241 9.43 11.46 -1.06
CA VAL A 241 8.01 11.09 -0.96
C VAL A 241 7.60 10.17 -2.11
N ARG A 242 8.06 10.43 -3.35
CA ARG A 242 7.81 9.56 -4.50
C ARG A 242 8.39 8.15 -4.28
N ARG A 243 9.64 8.03 -3.82
CA ARG A 243 10.28 6.76 -3.46
C ARG A 243 9.56 6.05 -2.30
N ALA A 244 8.99 6.80 -1.37
CA ALA A 244 8.18 6.26 -0.29
C ALA A 244 6.84 5.72 -0.83
N MET A 245 6.12 6.50 -1.64
CA MET A 245 4.86 6.08 -2.27
C MET A 245 5.03 4.81 -3.12
N ASP A 246 6.15 4.68 -3.87
CA ASP A 246 6.48 3.48 -4.65
C ASP A 246 6.70 2.22 -3.79
N ARG A 247 6.94 2.37 -2.47
CA ARG A 247 7.11 1.28 -1.49
C ARG A 247 5.86 1.03 -0.62
N SER A 248 4.81 1.83 -0.79
CA SER A 248 3.56 1.71 -0.01
C SER A 248 2.56 0.76 -0.67
N ASP A 249 1.55 0.31 0.08
CA ASP A 249 0.43 -0.50 -0.43
C ASP A 249 -0.65 0.38 -1.11
N ALA A 250 -0.26 1.55 -1.62
CA ALA A 250 -1.16 2.47 -2.32
C ALA A 250 -1.63 1.88 -3.67
N GLU A 251 -2.83 1.31 -3.68
CA GLU A 251 -3.34 0.53 -4.81
C GLU A 251 -3.36 1.29 -6.14
N LYS A 252 -3.93 2.50 -6.18
CA LYS A 252 -4.09 3.28 -7.41
C LYS A 252 -2.76 3.88 -7.87
N TRP A 253 -1.85 4.18 -6.94
CA TRP A 253 -0.46 4.59 -7.22
C TRP A 253 0.35 3.47 -7.89
N ALA A 254 0.16 2.22 -7.45
CA ALA A 254 0.76 1.05 -8.08
C ALA A 254 0.13 0.74 -9.45
N GLU A 255 -1.18 0.91 -9.61
CA GLU A 255 -1.90 0.71 -10.88
C GLU A 255 -1.57 1.78 -11.93
N ARG A 256 -1.35 3.04 -11.51
CA ARG A 256 -1.11 4.19 -12.40
C ARG A 256 0.34 4.63 -12.35
N THR A 257 1.11 4.17 -13.33
CA THR A 257 2.52 4.53 -13.53
C THR A 257 2.71 5.82 -14.31
N ASP A 258 1.62 6.47 -14.76
CA ASP A 258 1.67 7.75 -15.45
C ASP A 258 2.02 8.90 -14.50
N ASP A 259 2.87 9.81 -14.99
CA ASP A 259 3.34 10.95 -14.21
C ASP A 259 2.20 11.91 -13.84
N SER A 260 1.12 11.96 -14.62
CA SER A 260 -0.07 12.77 -14.30
C SER A 260 -0.69 12.37 -12.96
N TYR A 261 -0.94 11.07 -12.74
CA TYR A 261 -1.46 10.60 -11.46
C TYR A 261 -0.45 10.79 -10.33
N ARG A 262 0.81 10.40 -10.56
CA ARG A 262 1.87 10.46 -9.55
C ARG A 262 2.13 11.90 -9.10
N ASN A 263 2.19 12.84 -10.04
CA ASN A 263 2.39 14.25 -9.73
C ASN A 263 1.17 14.85 -9.02
N SER A 264 -0.06 14.49 -9.42
CA SER A 264 -1.28 14.97 -8.74
C SER A 264 -1.35 14.58 -7.26
N ILE A 265 -0.79 13.41 -6.93
CA ILE A 265 -0.70 12.94 -5.54
C ILE A 265 0.46 13.64 -4.82
N LEU A 266 1.60 13.85 -5.49
CA LEU A 266 2.76 14.57 -4.96
C LEU A 266 2.55 16.09 -4.80
N GLU A 267 1.53 16.69 -5.41
CA GLU A 267 1.13 18.08 -5.11
C GLU A 267 0.76 18.28 -3.63
N ALA A 268 0.36 17.22 -2.95
CA ALA A 268 0.09 17.26 -1.52
C ALA A 268 1.36 17.56 -0.70
N VAL A 269 2.55 17.34 -1.29
CA VAL A 269 3.86 17.69 -0.70
C VAL A 269 4.07 19.19 -0.70
N ASP A 270 3.67 19.90 -1.77
CA ASP A 270 3.83 21.36 -1.88
C ASP A 270 3.00 22.13 -0.86
N LYS A 271 1.86 21.53 -0.46
CA LYS A 271 0.93 22.11 0.50
C LYS A 271 1.38 21.93 1.95
N GLN A 272 2.43 21.14 2.17
CA GLN A 272 2.99 20.91 3.49
C GLN A 272 3.91 22.07 3.88
N THR A 273 3.58 22.76 4.97
CA THR A 273 4.33 23.92 5.47
C THR A 273 5.01 23.66 6.80
N GLU A 274 4.61 22.58 7.47
CA GLU A 274 5.24 22.09 8.68
C GLU A 274 6.05 20.84 8.34
N PHE A 275 7.28 20.79 8.85
CA PHE A 275 8.18 19.68 8.60
C PHE A 275 8.69 19.13 9.93
N TYR A 276 8.94 17.84 9.96
CA TYR A 276 9.58 17.17 11.07
C TYR A 276 11.01 17.68 11.21
N GLU A 277 11.25 18.52 12.21
CA GLU A 277 12.58 18.84 12.68
C GLU A 277 12.94 17.92 13.84
N PRO A 278 13.94 17.02 13.70
CA PRO A 278 14.39 16.20 14.81
C PRO A 278 14.91 17.11 15.94
N ASP A 279 14.49 16.83 17.18
CA ASP A 279 14.82 17.66 18.34
C ASP A 279 16.35 17.77 18.52
N LYS A 280 16.90 18.95 18.21
CA LYS A 280 18.34 19.27 18.35
C LYS A 280 18.82 19.28 19.80
N SER A 281 17.95 19.02 20.78
CA SER A 281 18.34 18.76 22.17
C SER A 281 19.08 17.42 22.37
N ARG A 282 18.96 16.47 21.42
CA ARG A 282 19.74 15.23 21.41
C ARG A 282 21.14 15.45 20.83
N SER A 283 22.00 16.11 21.60
CA SER A 283 23.44 16.27 21.27
C SER A 283 24.28 15.00 21.46
N ARG A 284 23.66 13.82 21.58
CA ARG A 284 24.35 12.54 21.60
C ARG A 284 24.37 11.99 20.19
N ALA A 285 25.54 11.59 19.70
CA ALA A 285 25.61 10.83 18.46
C ALA A 285 24.67 9.62 18.57
N PRO A 286 23.89 9.30 17.53
CA PRO A 286 22.96 8.18 17.56
C PRO A 286 23.72 6.93 18.03
N PRO A 287 23.13 6.10 18.92
CA PRO A 287 23.77 4.86 19.31
C PRO A 287 24.08 4.07 18.03
N LYS A 288 25.24 3.44 17.98
CA LYS A 288 25.61 2.65 16.80
C LYS A 288 24.95 1.28 16.91
N PRO A 289 24.35 0.77 15.82
CA PRO A 289 23.88 -0.61 15.81
C PRO A 289 25.05 -1.56 16.10
N PRO A 290 24.79 -2.69 16.78
CA PRO A 290 25.83 -3.69 17.02
C PRO A 290 26.43 -4.16 15.70
N GLU A 291 27.76 -4.27 15.62
CA GLU A 291 28.39 -4.90 14.46
C GLU A 291 27.93 -6.37 14.36
N PRO A 292 27.70 -6.89 13.15
CA PRO A 292 27.41 -8.31 12.96
C PRO A 292 28.64 -9.13 13.39
N ASP A 293 28.55 -9.77 14.55
CA ASP A 293 29.59 -10.68 15.02
C ASP A 293 29.41 -12.05 14.36
N ASP A 294 30.17 -12.30 13.29
CA ASP A 294 30.25 -13.59 12.57
C ASP A 294 30.76 -14.76 13.44
N SER A 295 31.11 -14.52 14.71
CA SER A 295 31.74 -15.52 15.59
C SER A 295 30.98 -15.85 16.88
N SER A 296 29.84 -15.21 17.16
CA SER A 296 29.05 -15.48 18.37
C SER A 296 27.78 -16.28 18.10
N THR A 297 27.49 -17.25 18.97
CA THR A 297 26.21 -17.95 18.99
C THR A 297 25.07 -16.93 19.14
N GLY A 298 23.99 -17.06 18.34
CA GLY A 298 22.94 -16.03 18.13
C GLY A 298 22.35 -15.37 19.38
N THR A 299 22.49 -15.99 20.56
CA THR A 299 22.14 -15.41 21.87
C THR A 299 22.92 -14.14 22.26
N ALA A 300 24.20 -14.02 21.92
CA ALA A 300 25.03 -12.86 22.31
C ALA A 300 24.73 -11.64 21.44
N SER A 301 24.64 -11.85 20.12
CA SER A 301 24.19 -10.84 19.14
C SER A 301 22.77 -10.33 19.48
N SER A 302 21.81 -11.22 19.75
CA SER A 302 20.46 -10.80 20.16
C SER A 302 20.46 -9.88 21.39
N SER A 303 21.30 -10.18 22.39
CA SER A 303 21.36 -9.34 23.61
C SER A 303 21.86 -7.93 23.36
N SER A 304 22.81 -7.72 22.42
CA SER A 304 23.28 -6.37 22.06
C SER A 304 22.23 -5.59 21.28
N TRP A 305 21.46 -6.24 20.40
CA TRP A 305 20.36 -5.59 19.68
C TRP A 305 19.24 -5.11 20.61
N TRP A 306 18.91 -5.88 21.65
CA TRP A 306 17.94 -5.42 22.65
C TRP A 306 18.46 -4.28 23.53
N ALA A 307 19.78 -4.22 23.79
CA ALA A 307 20.38 -3.07 24.48
C ALA A 307 20.33 -1.82 23.61
N TYR A 308 20.66 -1.96 22.33
CA TYR A 308 20.54 -0.92 21.31
C TYR A 308 19.10 -0.39 21.21
N ALA A 309 18.10 -1.28 21.17
CA ALA A 309 16.70 -0.88 21.15
C ALA A 309 16.30 -0.07 22.39
N ARG A 310 16.68 -0.51 23.59
CA ARG A 310 16.38 0.23 24.83
C ARG A 310 17.07 1.60 24.89
N GLU A 311 18.30 1.70 24.38
CA GLU A 311 19.02 2.96 24.31
C GLU A 311 18.31 3.96 23.40
N TRP A 312 17.73 3.48 22.29
CA TRP A 312 16.86 4.31 21.47
C TRP A 312 15.57 4.68 22.17
N TYR A 313 14.86 3.77 22.86
CA TYR A 313 13.62 4.12 23.58
C TYR A 313 13.76 5.25 24.60
N ASP A 314 14.93 5.39 25.24
CA ASP A 314 15.25 6.50 26.15
C ASP A 314 15.34 7.85 25.43
N GLU A 315 15.84 7.82 24.20
CA GLU A 315 15.95 8.99 23.36
C GLU A 315 14.65 9.21 22.63
N ASP A 316 14.37 8.29 21.71
CA ASP A 316 13.24 8.22 20.82
C ASP A 316 12.52 6.88 20.88
N LYS A 317 11.28 6.91 21.39
CA LYS A 317 10.40 5.72 21.37
C LYS A 317 10.27 5.14 19.98
N GLY A 318 10.23 6.05 19.04
CA GLY A 318 10.26 5.75 17.68
C GLY A 318 11.42 4.84 17.29
N ALA A 319 12.64 5.35 17.39
CA ALA A 319 13.82 4.61 16.95
C ALA A 319 13.97 3.31 17.75
N GLY A 320 13.44 3.31 18.98
CA GLY A 320 13.29 2.14 19.83
C GLY A 320 12.41 1.06 19.20
N ARG A 321 11.26 1.42 18.61
CA ARG A 321 10.35 0.49 17.89
C ARG A 321 11.02 -0.14 16.68
N LYS A 322 11.70 0.62 15.83
CA LYS A 322 12.50 0.09 14.71
C LYS A 322 13.59 -0.85 15.18
N ALA A 323 14.42 -0.39 16.13
CA ALA A 323 15.51 -1.19 16.67
C ALA A 323 15.01 -2.48 17.36
N ALA A 324 13.82 -2.45 17.97
CA ALA A 324 13.17 -3.62 18.54
C ALA A 324 12.70 -4.60 17.45
N ALA A 325 12.16 -4.12 16.33
CA ALA A 325 11.82 -4.97 15.19
C ALA A 325 13.07 -5.58 14.54
N ASP A 326 14.13 -4.79 14.37
CA ASP A 326 15.41 -5.30 13.85
C ASP A 326 15.98 -6.36 14.79
N ALA A 327 15.87 -6.16 16.11
CA ALA A 327 16.26 -7.17 17.10
C ALA A 327 15.44 -8.48 16.99
N LEU A 328 14.16 -8.41 16.59
CA LEU A 328 13.33 -9.58 16.32
C LEU A 328 13.75 -10.30 15.03
N GLU A 329 14.01 -9.56 13.95
CA GLU A 329 14.44 -10.12 12.66
C GLU A 329 15.87 -10.69 12.71
N LYS A 330 16.72 -10.18 13.61
CA LYS A 330 18.03 -10.79 13.91
C LYS A 330 17.94 -12.02 14.79
N ALA A 331 16.83 -12.21 15.51
CA ALA A 331 16.66 -13.34 16.40
C ALA A 331 16.13 -14.58 15.68
N THR A 332 15.29 -14.39 14.66
CA THR A 332 14.65 -15.48 13.89
C THR A 332 13.91 -14.90 12.68
N ASP A 333 13.50 -15.77 11.76
CA ASP A 333 12.65 -15.42 10.62
C ASP A 333 11.16 -15.35 10.96
N TRP A 334 10.45 -14.53 10.20
CA TRP A 334 9.03 -14.22 10.36
C TRP A 334 8.29 -14.37 9.05
N MET A 335 7.00 -14.67 9.13
CA MET A 335 6.13 -14.77 7.96
C MET A 335 4.73 -14.32 8.30
N TYR A 336 4.21 -13.31 7.61
CA TYR A 336 2.85 -12.84 7.74
C TYR A 336 2.02 -13.30 6.54
N VAL A 337 1.10 -14.23 6.77
CA VAL A 337 0.27 -14.83 5.71
C VAL A 337 -0.99 -13.99 5.51
N ILE A 338 -1.00 -13.20 4.44
CA ILE A 338 -2.01 -12.17 4.16
C ILE A 338 -3.43 -12.74 4.19
N GLU A 339 -3.67 -13.86 3.51
CA GLU A 339 -5.02 -14.42 3.37
C GLU A 339 -5.59 -14.98 4.69
N SER A 340 -4.73 -15.24 5.67
CA SER A 340 -5.15 -15.74 6.98
C SER A 340 -5.04 -14.72 8.11
N ASP A 341 -4.46 -13.55 7.84
CA ASP A 341 -4.15 -12.51 8.83
C ASP A 341 -3.44 -13.11 10.06
N LYS A 342 -2.34 -13.85 9.80
CA LYS A 342 -1.56 -14.52 10.85
C LYS A 342 -0.08 -14.28 10.67
N LEU A 343 0.56 -13.87 11.77
CA LEU A 343 2.01 -13.80 11.89
C LEU A 343 2.56 -15.12 12.45
N TRP A 344 3.54 -15.66 11.74
CA TRP A 344 4.22 -16.90 12.05
C TRP A 344 5.68 -16.61 12.40
N VAL A 345 6.25 -17.45 13.27
CA VAL A 345 7.65 -17.41 13.69
C VAL A 345 8.33 -18.71 13.28
N TYR A 346 9.54 -18.62 12.74
CA TYR A 346 10.34 -19.79 12.40
C TYR A 346 10.87 -20.49 13.65
N GLU A 347 10.87 -21.82 13.67
CA GLU A 347 11.41 -22.62 14.76
C GLU A 347 12.53 -23.51 14.25
N GLU A 348 13.79 -23.12 14.50
CA GLU A 348 14.98 -23.86 14.04
C GLU A 348 14.95 -25.35 14.44
N ASP A 349 14.51 -25.66 15.65
CA ASP A 349 14.42 -27.04 16.17
C ASP A 349 13.51 -27.94 15.34
N THR A 350 12.47 -27.39 14.72
CA THR A 350 11.49 -28.16 13.95
C THR A 350 11.59 -27.94 12.44
N GLY A 351 12.24 -26.86 12.01
CA GLY A 351 12.45 -26.52 10.61
C GLY A 351 11.25 -25.90 9.90
N TYR A 352 10.19 -25.52 10.62
CA TYR A 352 8.99 -24.90 10.04
C TYR A 352 8.47 -23.73 10.87
N PHE A 353 7.59 -22.94 10.26
CA PHE A 353 6.93 -21.79 10.86
C PHE A 353 5.76 -22.22 11.74
N ASN A 354 5.62 -21.57 12.91
CA ASN A 354 4.51 -21.76 13.85
C ASN A 354 3.60 -20.52 13.91
N PRO A 355 2.26 -20.67 13.96
CA PRO A 355 1.32 -19.55 13.92
C PRO A 355 1.27 -18.70 15.20
N ARG A 356 2.20 -18.89 16.14
CA ARG A 356 2.27 -18.18 17.43
C ARG A 356 3.07 -16.87 17.39
N GLY A 357 3.34 -16.31 16.22
CA GLY A 357 4.26 -15.19 16.02
C GLY A 357 3.93 -13.97 16.89
N GLU A 358 2.68 -13.51 16.91
CA GLU A 358 2.32 -12.35 17.74
C GLU A 358 2.49 -12.62 19.24
N SER A 359 2.06 -13.78 19.71
CA SER A 359 2.18 -14.14 21.13
C SER A 359 3.65 -14.26 21.55
N TYR A 360 4.48 -14.78 20.63
CA TYR A 360 5.93 -14.85 20.81
C TYR A 360 6.54 -13.44 20.91
N ILE A 361 6.20 -12.54 19.99
CA ILE A 361 6.68 -11.15 20.02
C ILE A 361 6.26 -10.46 21.31
N ARG A 362 4.98 -10.53 21.71
CA ARG A 362 4.50 -9.89 22.95
C ARG A 362 5.28 -10.36 24.18
N ASN A 363 5.53 -11.67 24.31
CA ASN A 363 6.32 -12.20 25.43
C ASN A 363 7.79 -11.76 25.37
N LEU A 364 8.37 -11.71 24.17
CA LEU A 364 9.76 -11.31 24.01
C LEU A 364 9.94 -9.82 24.30
N LEU A 365 9.07 -8.95 23.77
CA LEU A 365 9.08 -7.51 24.02
C LEU A 365 8.87 -7.19 25.51
N GLU A 366 7.91 -7.84 26.17
CA GLU A 366 7.69 -7.68 27.62
C GLU A 366 8.98 -7.92 28.41
N ARG A 367 9.69 -9.00 28.09
CA ARG A 367 10.93 -9.37 28.77
C ARG A 367 12.14 -8.50 28.39
N LYS A 368 12.17 -7.97 27.17
CA LYS A 368 13.37 -7.33 26.60
C LYS A 368 13.30 -5.80 26.62
N LEU A 369 12.13 -5.20 26.52
CA LEU A 369 11.97 -3.75 26.63
C LEU A 369 11.83 -3.28 28.08
N ASP A 370 11.53 -4.18 29.02
CA ASP A 370 11.43 -3.88 30.46
C ASP A 370 10.53 -2.67 30.74
N THR A 371 11.06 -1.58 31.30
CA THR A 371 10.28 -0.38 31.62
C THR A 371 9.68 0.34 30.42
N PHE A 372 10.20 0.09 29.21
CA PHE A 372 9.66 0.67 27.97
C PHE A 372 8.51 -0.15 27.38
N TYR A 373 8.27 -1.36 27.87
CA TYR A 373 7.18 -2.18 27.35
C TYR A 373 5.82 -1.55 27.64
N SER A 374 4.98 -1.49 26.61
CA SER A 374 3.54 -1.27 26.74
C SER A 374 2.79 -2.08 25.69
N LYS A 375 1.47 -2.20 25.85
CA LYS A 375 0.62 -2.85 24.82
C LYS A 375 0.68 -2.10 23.49
N GLN A 376 0.78 -0.78 23.51
CA GLN A 376 0.86 0.04 22.30
C GLN A 376 2.19 -0.20 21.59
N GLU A 377 3.31 -0.15 22.31
CA GLU A 377 4.63 -0.45 21.73
C GLU A 377 4.66 -1.87 21.12
N ALA A 378 4.06 -2.84 21.80
CA ALA A 378 3.97 -4.19 21.28
C ALA A 378 3.14 -4.28 19.99
N SER A 379 2.00 -3.59 19.91
CA SER A 379 1.19 -3.55 18.68
C SER A 379 1.96 -2.92 17.52
N GLU A 380 2.58 -1.77 17.75
CA GLU A 380 3.34 -1.02 16.72
C GLU A 380 4.51 -1.85 16.17
N VAL A 381 5.26 -2.54 17.04
CA VAL A 381 6.34 -3.43 16.62
C VAL A 381 5.80 -4.65 15.87
N ILE A 382 4.68 -5.24 16.30
CA ILE A 382 4.06 -6.38 15.59
C ILE A 382 3.63 -5.96 14.19
N GLU A 383 2.98 -4.80 14.06
CA GLU A 383 2.51 -4.30 12.78
C GLU A 383 3.67 -4.01 11.81
N ARG A 384 4.81 -3.52 12.33
CA ARG A 384 6.06 -3.38 11.56
C ARG A 384 6.57 -4.73 11.06
N ILE A 385 6.62 -5.74 11.92
CA ILE A 385 7.04 -7.10 11.52
C ILE A 385 6.09 -7.69 10.47
N GLN A 386 4.77 -7.50 10.62
CA GLN A 386 3.79 -7.95 9.63
C GLN A 386 3.99 -7.29 8.27
N ALA A 387 4.18 -5.97 8.24
CA ALA A 387 4.41 -5.22 7.01
C ALA A 387 5.69 -5.64 6.28
N ARG A 388 6.78 -5.93 7.00
CA ARG A 388 8.06 -6.36 6.42
C ARG A 388 8.06 -7.81 5.90
N ASN A 389 7.16 -8.66 6.40
CA ASN A 389 7.23 -10.12 6.20
C ASN A 389 6.01 -10.70 5.47
N GLN A 390 5.37 -9.94 4.58
CA GLN A 390 4.21 -10.38 3.82
C GLN A 390 4.48 -11.64 2.96
N THR A 391 3.56 -12.61 2.98
CA THR A 391 3.64 -13.86 2.23
C THR A 391 2.25 -14.33 1.83
N ARG A 392 2.12 -14.92 0.64
CA ARG A 392 0.86 -15.52 0.16
C ARG A 392 0.77 -17.00 0.47
N ARG A 393 -0.45 -17.51 0.64
CA ARG A 393 -0.73 -18.94 0.84
C ARG A 393 -0.20 -19.81 -0.30
N SER A 394 -0.10 -19.27 -1.51
CA SER A 394 0.47 -19.96 -2.68
C SER A 394 1.97 -20.26 -2.55
N GLU A 395 2.68 -19.60 -1.65
CA GLU A 395 4.12 -19.74 -1.46
C GLU A 395 4.51 -20.72 -0.35
N LEU A 396 3.55 -21.14 0.47
CA LEU A 396 3.79 -21.98 1.63
C LEU A 396 4.18 -23.40 1.23
N ASN A 397 4.93 -24.07 2.11
CA ASN A 397 5.31 -25.47 1.99
C ASN A 397 6.00 -25.78 0.65
N ALA A 398 7.01 -24.97 0.31
CA ALA A 398 7.85 -25.10 -0.87
C ALA A 398 7.10 -25.13 -2.22
N ARG A 399 5.86 -24.63 -2.29
CA ARG A 399 5.04 -24.65 -3.52
C ARG A 399 5.60 -23.82 -4.68
N THR A 400 6.54 -22.93 -4.41
CA THR A 400 7.28 -22.14 -5.41
C THR A 400 8.54 -22.84 -5.93
N ARG A 401 8.90 -23.99 -5.38
CA ARG A 401 10.03 -24.80 -5.84
C ARG A 401 9.53 -25.84 -6.85
N ASP A 402 10.34 -26.12 -7.86
CA ASP A 402 10.02 -27.14 -8.87
C ASP A 402 10.09 -28.56 -8.30
N ALA A 403 10.96 -28.78 -7.31
CA ALA A 403 11.14 -30.08 -6.66
C ALA A 403 10.07 -30.34 -5.59
N PRO A 404 9.60 -31.59 -5.43
CA PRO A 404 8.65 -31.95 -4.38
C PRO A 404 9.39 -32.10 -3.04
N LEU A 405 9.46 -31.01 -2.28
CA LEU A 405 10.17 -30.95 -1.00
C LEU A 405 9.25 -31.27 0.19
N LEU A 406 9.78 -31.97 1.20
CA LEU A 406 9.09 -32.28 2.45
C LEU A 406 9.99 -31.98 3.66
N CYS A 407 9.47 -31.24 4.64
CA CYS A 407 10.13 -31.01 5.92
C CYS A 407 9.99 -32.24 6.84
N VAL A 408 11.12 -32.71 7.37
CA VAL A 408 11.26 -33.87 8.28
C VAL A 408 12.14 -33.48 9.49
N GLY A 409 12.28 -34.34 10.49
CA GLY A 409 12.93 -33.99 11.76
C GLY A 409 14.35 -33.43 11.60
N ASN A 410 15.13 -34.00 10.69
CA ASN A 410 16.53 -33.68 10.46
C ASN A 410 16.80 -32.84 9.19
N GLY A 411 15.78 -32.28 8.55
CA GLY A 411 15.99 -31.39 7.40
C GLY A 411 14.83 -31.38 6.40
N VAL A 412 15.17 -31.12 5.14
CA VAL A 412 14.22 -31.08 4.02
C VAL A 412 14.62 -32.14 3.00
N ILE A 413 13.72 -33.06 2.72
CA ILE A 413 13.94 -34.11 1.72
C ILE A 413 13.36 -33.70 0.38
N ASN A 414 14.09 -33.98 -0.69
CA ASN A 414 13.56 -34.02 -2.05
C ASN A 414 12.95 -35.40 -2.29
N LEU A 415 11.62 -35.47 -2.45
CA LEU A 415 10.88 -36.72 -2.60
C LEU A 415 11.19 -37.48 -3.91
N GLU A 416 11.73 -36.80 -4.92
CA GLU A 416 12.14 -37.46 -6.18
C GLU A 416 13.52 -38.11 -6.07
N THR A 417 14.47 -37.42 -5.44
CA THR A 417 15.88 -37.86 -5.41
C THR A 417 16.26 -38.60 -4.13
N GLY A 418 15.51 -38.41 -3.05
CA GLY A 418 15.86 -38.86 -1.70
C GLY A 418 17.00 -38.05 -1.06
N GLU A 419 17.40 -36.92 -1.66
CA GLU A 419 18.43 -36.05 -1.11
C GLU A 419 17.88 -35.26 0.09
N LEU A 420 18.66 -35.24 1.18
CA LEU A 420 18.37 -34.48 2.39
C LEU A 420 19.24 -33.23 2.44
N THR A 421 18.62 -32.08 2.62
CA THR A 421 19.29 -30.79 2.84
C THR A 421 18.95 -30.23 4.21
N ASP A 422 19.71 -29.24 4.66
CA ASP A 422 19.43 -28.54 5.91
C ASP A 422 18.07 -27.82 5.87
N HIS A 423 17.53 -27.60 7.07
CA HIS A 423 16.36 -26.76 7.25
C HIS A 423 16.62 -25.33 6.79
N SER A 424 15.61 -24.69 6.21
CA SER A 424 15.69 -23.29 5.84
C SER A 424 14.31 -22.61 5.88
N PRO A 425 14.22 -21.37 6.42
CA PRO A 425 13.00 -20.57 6.40
C PRO A 425 12.54 -20.24 4.97
N GLU A 426 13.42 -20.26 3.96
CA GLU A 426 13.07 -19.94 2.58
C GLU A 426 12.06 -20.91 1.95
N TYR A 427 11.93 -22.11 2.50
CA TYR A 427 10.95 -23.09 2.04
C TYR A 427 9.53 -22.80 2.56
N LYS A 428 9.38 -21.89 3.54
CA LYS A 428 8.09 -21.44 4.10
C LYS A 428 7.20 -22.62 4.53
N PHE A 429 7.79 -23.68 5.08
CA PHE A 429 7.04 -24.80 5.62
C PHE A 429 6.22 -24.33 6.83
N THR A 430 4.95 -24.71 6.88
CA THR A 430 4.04 -24.45 8.01
C THR A 430 3.72 -25.73 8.79
N ARG A 431 4.36 -26.83 8.40
CA ARG A 431 4.19 -28.18 8.93
C ARG A 431 5.39 -29.03 8.50
N GLY A 432 5.66 -30.08 9.26
CA GLY A 432 6.69 -31.06 8.95
C GLY A 432 6.44 -32.37 9.69
N LEU A 433 7.15 -33.42 9.30
CA LEU A 433 7.18 -34.67 10.05
C LEU A 433 8.20 -34.56 11.18
N LYS A 434 7.85 -35.05 12.37
CA LYS A 434 8.75 -35.05 13.55
C LYS A 434 9.84 -36.13 13.52
N TRP A 435 9.91 -36.90 12.44
CA TRP A 435 10.78 -38.08 12.32
C TRP A 435 11.96 -37.75 11.43
N ASP A 436 13.15 -38.19 11.82
CA ASP A 436 14.35 -38.06 11.00
C ASP A 436 14.28 -38.98 9.79
N TYR A 437 14.75 -38.49 8.65
CA TYR A 437 14.92 -39.29 7.45
C TYR A 437 16.28 -40.00 7.48
N ASP A 438 16.23 -41.32 7.69
CA ASP A 438 17.39 -42.20 7.68
C ASP A 438 17.06 -43.52 6.95
N PRO A 439 17.06 -43.50 5.60
CA PRO A 439 16.68 -44.68 4.80
C PRO A 439 17.66 -45.85 4.97
N ALA A 440 18.89 -45.60 5.43
CA ALA A 440 19.89 -46.66 5.62
C ALA A 440 19.59 -47.54 6.83
N ASN A 441 18.89 -47.02 7.84
CA ASN A 441 18.54 -47.72 9.07
C ASN A 441 17.03 -47.96 9.23
N ALA A 442 16.22 -47.60 8.23
CA ALA A 442 14.78 -47.82 8.24
C ALA A 442 14.43 -49.31 8.04
N ASP A 443 13.55 -49.83 8.88
CA ASP A 443 12.99 -51.19 8.78
C ASP A 443 11.45 -51.10 8.68
N PRO A 444 10.88 -51.24 7.47
CA PRO A 444 9.44 -51.15 7.26
C PRO A 444 8.71 -52.50 7.43
N ASP A 445 9.42 -53.62 7.67
CA ASP A 445 8.87 -54.97 7.52
C ASP A 445 7.62 -55.19 8.38
N ALA A 446 7.65 -54.77 9.64
CA ALA A 446 6.51 -54.92 10.56
C ALA A 446 5.26 -54.15 10.09
N ILE A 447 5.44 -53.03 9.38
CA ILE A 447 4.34 -52.26 8.81
C ILE A 447 3.83 -52.91 7.52
N LEU A 448 4.73 -53.36 6.64
CA LEU A 448 4.38 -54.05 5.41
C LEU A 448 3.63 -55.35 5.70
N ASP A 449 4.13 -56.17 6.63
CA ASP A 449 3.49 -57.40 7.11
C ASP A 449 2.08 -57.13 7.66
N PHE A 450 1.91 -56.04 8.43
CA PHE A 450 0.59 -55.65 8.93
C PHE A 450 -0.36 -55.25 7.79
N LEU A 451 0.11 -54.48 6.81
CA LEU A 451 -0.71 -54.07 5.67
C LEU A 451 -1.06 -55.27 4.77
N ASP A 452 -0.14 -56.21 4.58
CA ASP A 452 -0.37 -57.46 3.86
C ASP A 452 -1.38 -58.37 4.58
N ASP A 453 -1.38 -58.42 5.92
CA ASP A 453 -2.35 -59.21 6.70
C ASP A 453 -3.79 -58.68 6.55
N ILE A 454 -3.96 -57.36 6.43
CA ILE A 454 -5.29 -56.74 6.34
C ILE A 454 -5.79 -56.54 4.90
N THR A 455 -4.93 -56.72 3.91
CA THR A 455 -5.26 -56.59 2.49
C THR A 455 -5.26 -57.96 1.81
N ALA A 456 -6.11 -58.13 0.79
CA ALA A 456 -6.18 -59.40 0.07
C ALA A 456 -5.20 -59.46 -1.11
N ARG A 457 -4.79 -58.29 -1.60
CA ARG A 457 -3.97 -58.11 -2.79
C ARG A 457 -2.87 -57.10 -2.49
N GLU A 458 -1.71 -57.34 -3.07
CA GLU A 458 -0.57 -56.43 -3.06
C GLU A 458 -0.95 -55.04 -3.59
N GLU A 459 -1.80 -54.95 -4.62
CA GLU A 459 -2.25 -53.66 -5.15
C GLU A 459 -3.12 -52.86 -4.16
N ASP A 460 -3.82 -53.53 -3.23
CA ASP A 460 -4.62 -52.86 -2.21
C ASP A 460 -3.71 -52.26 -1.11
N ARG A 461 -2.65 -52.98 -0.71
CA ARG A 461 -1.61 -52.44 0.18
C ARG A 461 -0.92 -51.25 -0.47
N ASP A 462 -0.49 -51.39 -1.72
CA ASP A 462 0.21 -50.32 -2.43
C ASP A 462 -0.68 -49.09 -2.57
N THR A 463 -1.99 -49.25 -2.81
CA THR A 463 -2.95 -48.13 -2.82
C THR A 463 -3.01 -47.40 -1.47
N LEU A 464 -2.92 -48.11 -0.34
CA LEU A 464 -2.89 -47.50 0.98
C LEU A 464 -1.60 -46.70 1.20
N LEU A 465 -0.45 -47.24 0.77
CA LEU A 465 0.84 -46.57 0.84
C LEU A 465 0.90 -45.35 -0.08
N ASP A 466 0.43 -45.48 -1.31
CA ASP A 466 0.33 -44.38 -2.28
C ASP A 466 -0.57 -43.26 -1.78
N HIS A 467 -1.66 -43.60 -1.07
CA HIS A 467 -2.53 -42.60 -0.49
C HIS A 467 -1.86 -41.82 0.65
N LEU A 468 -1.08 -42.52 1.51
CA LEU A 468 -0.26 -41.85 2.52
C LEU A 468 0.80 -40.96 1.85
N ALA A 469 1.55 -41.48 0.87
CA ALA A 469 2.57 -40.75 0.13
C ALA A 469 1.98 -39.52 -0.58
N HIS A 470 0.78 -39.65 -1.14
CA HIS A 470 0.05 -38.56 -1.74
C HIS A 470 -0.22 -37.40 -0.77
N GLY A 471 -0.58 -37.72 0.48
CA GLY A 471 -0.76 -36.73 1.54
C GLY A 471 0.52 -35.94 1.84
N LEU A 472 1.70 -36.56 1.70
CA LEU A 472 3.00 -35.94 1.95
C LEU A 472 3.48 -35.02 0.81
N MET A 473 2.93 -35.17 -0.40
CA MET A 473 3.37 -34.39 -1.55
C MET A 473 2.92 -32.92 -1.47
N PRO A 474 3.79 -31.95 -1.85
CA PRO A 474 3.40 -30.56 -1.94
C PRO A 474 2.19 -30.33 -2.82
N GLY A 475 1.23 -29.55 -2.32
CA GLY A 475 0.06 -29.12 -3.08
C GLY A 475 -1.01 -30.18 -3.35
N HIS A 476 -0.86 -31.42 -2.87
CA HIS A 476 -1.82 -32.53 -3.05
C HIS A 476 -2.28 -32.66 -4.52
N PRO A 477 -1.41 -33.16 -5.42
CA PRO A 477 -1.60 -33.09 -6.88
C PRO A 477 -2.80 -33.87 -7.45
N TYR A 478 -3.45 -34.71 -6.65
CA TYR A 478 -4.54 -35.59 -7.05
C TYR A 478 -5.78 -35.28 -6.21
N ARG A 479 -6.95 -35.28 -6.85
CA ARG A 479 -8.25 -35.15 -6.17
C ARG A 479 -8.83 -36.54 -5.96
N ALA A 480 -8.31 -37.25 -4.96
CA ALA A 480 -8.69 -38.64 -4.68
C ALA A 480 -8.94 -38.85 -3.19
N PHE A 481 -9.85 -39.78 -2.87
CA PHE A 481 -10.06 -40.30 -1.53
C PHE A 481 -10.17 -41.82 -1.58
N VAL A 482 -9.75 -42.50 -0.52
CA VAL A 482 -9.76 -43.96 -0.44
C VAL A 482 -10.87 -44.41 0.50
N ILE A 483 -11.75 -45.30 0.02
CA ILE A 483 -12.76 -45.95 0.86
C ILE A 483 -12.24 -47.35 1.22
N THR A 484 -11.99 -47.58 2.50
CA THR A 484 -11.72 -48.93 3.00
C THR A 484 -13.03 -49.64 3.33
N HIS A 485 -13.37 -50.69 2.59
CA HIS A 485 -14.60 -51.48 2.81
C HIS A 485 -14.30 -52.84 3.45
N GLY A 486 -15.10 -53.24 4.44
CA GLY A 486 -15.10 -54.62 4.93
C GLY A 486 -15.91 -54.79 6.23
N PRO A 487 -16.13 -56.02 6.70
CA PRO A 487 -16.75 -56.26 8.00
C PRO A 487 -15.99 -55.58 9.16
N GLY A 488 -16.65 -55.44 10.32
CA GLY A 488 -16.02 -54.91 11.53
C GLY A 488 -14.86 -55.79 12.00
N SER A 489 -13.89 -55.19 12.70
CA SER A 489 -12.69 -55.86 13.25
C SER A 489 -11.63 -56.33 12.24
N ASN A 490 -11.60 -55.74 11.04
CA ASN A 490 -10.64 -56.11 9.97
C ASN A 490 -9.50 -55.08 9.78
N GLY A 491 -9.04 -54.43 10.85
CA GLY A 491 -7.86 -53.56 10.75
C GLY A 491 -8.07 -52.11 10.26
N LYS A 492 -9.24 -51.74 9.70
CA LYS A 492 -9.53 -50.36 9.21
C LYS A 492 -9.14 -49.25 10.18
N THR A 493 -9.69 -49.28 11.39
CA THR A 493 -9.36 -48.28 12.44
C THR A 493 -7.89 -48.35 12.85
N ARG A 494 -7.22 -49.50 12.71
CA ARG A 494 -5.78 -49.61 12.98
C ARG A 494 -4.95 -48.93 11.89
N VAL A 495 -5.32 -49.06 10.61
CA VAL A 495 -4.69 -48.31 9.52
C VAL A 495 -4.83 -46.81 9.72
N GLY A 496 -6.05 -46.34 10.05
CA GLY A 496 -6.28 -44.93 10.37
C GLY A 496 -5.36 -44.43 11.48
N LYS A 497 -5.24 -45.19 12.58
CA LYS A 497 -4.31 -44.88 13.68
C LYS A 497 -2.84 -44.93 13.27
N LEU A 498 -2.45 -45.88 12.42
CA LEU A 498 -1.10 -45.98 11.89
C LEU A 498 -0.75 -44.72 11.09
N PHE A 499 -1.61 -44.31 10.16
CA PHE A 499 -1.35 -43.14 9.31
C PHE A 499 -1.37 -41.83 10.11
N ARG A 500 -2.31 -41.65 11.04
CA ARG A 500 -2.30 -40.51 11.98
C ARG A 500 -1.03 -40.48 12.82
N GLY A 501 -0.61 -41.63 13.34
CA GLY A 501 0.64 -41.76 14.07
C GLY A 501 1.87 -41.42 13.22
N PHE A 502 1.89 -41.85 11.95
CA PHE A 502 2.95 -41.59 11.00
C PHE A 502 3.09 -40.10 10.70
N VAL A 503 1.99 -39.41 10.35
CA VAL A 503 2.09 -37.96 10.06
C VAL A 503 2.21 -37.11 11.34
N GLY A 504 1.84 -37.67 12.49
CA GLY A 504 1.68 -36.96 13.75
C GLY A 504 0.25 -36.42 13.89
N GLU A 505 -0.31 -36.49 15.10
CA GLU A 505 -1.70 -36.10 15.36
C GLU A 505 -2.00 -34.64 14.97
N ASP A 506 -1.03 -33.74 15.16
CA ASP A 506 -1.17 -32.32 14.78
C ASP A 506 -1.24 -32.10 13.25
N ASN A 507 -0.81 -33.09 12.47
CA ASN A 507 -0.84 -33.07 11.00
C ASN A 507 -1.98 -33.93 10.41
N ALA A 508 -2.91 -34.42 11.23
CA ALA A 508 -4.02 -35.25 10.78
C ALA A 508 -5.38 -34.63 11.11
N ALA A 509 -6.30 -34.67 10.15
CA ALA A 509 -7.68 -34.24 10.31
C ALA A 509 -8.63 -35.44 10.46
N SER A 510 -9.83 -35.17 11.00
CA SER A 510 -10.92 -36.15 11.17
C SER A 510 -12.27 -35.55 10.76
N VAL A 511 -12.30 -34.88 9.61
CA VAL A 511 -13.52 -34.32 9.02
C VAL A 511 -14.26 -35.42 8.26
N GLU A 512 -15.54 -35.62 8.56
CA GLU A 512 -16.36 -36.65 7.92
C GLU A 512 -16.81 -36.21 6.52
N LEU A 513 -17.13 -37.17 5.64
CA LEU A 513 -17.52 -36.91 4.25
C LEU A 513 -18.76 -35.99 4.13
N GLN A 514 -19.74 -36.17 5.01
CA GLN A 514 -20.94 -35.33 5.06
C GLN A 514 -20.61 -33.85 5.34
N ASP A 515 -19.59 -33.61 6.16
CA ASP A 515 -19.14 -32.27 6.56
C ASP A 515 -18.34 -31.60 5.44
N LEU A 516 -17.74 -32.39 4.53
CA LEU A 516 -17.13 -31.90 3.29
C LEU A 516 -18.18 -31.46 2.25
N THR A 517 -19.37 -32.04 2.28
CA THR A 517 -20.46 -31.79 1.31
C THR A 517 -21.49 -30.75 1.77
N GLY A 518 -21.51 -30.41 3.05
CA GLY A 518 -22.46 -29.44 3.60
C GLY A 518 -22.00 -27.98 3.41
N ASP A 519 -22.94 -27.03 3.50
CA ASP A 519 -22.67 -25.58 3.49
C ASP A 519 -21.92 -25.08 4.75
N ASP A 520 -21.56 -25.97 5.68
CA ASP A 520 -21.01 -25.62 6.98
C ASP A 520 -19.49 -25.48 6.94
N SER A 521 -19.02 -24.34 6.44
CA SER A 521 -17.59 -23.98 6.33
C SER A 521 -16.79 -24.15 7.63
N PHE A 522 -17.44 -24.14 8.81
CA PHE A 522 -16.80 -24.39 10.10
C PHE A 522 -16.32 -25.84 10.27
N ALA A 523 -17.00 -26.82 9.69
CA ALA A 523 -16.68 -28.24 9.88
C ALA A 523 -15.39 -28.64 9.16
N THR A 524 -14.97 -27.88 8.15
CA THR A 524 -13.74 -28.12 7.36
C THR A 524 -12.51 -27.40 7.91
N GLY A 525 -12.63 -26.65 9.01
CA GLY A 525 -11.57 -25.81 9.57
C GLY A 525 -10.30 -26.56 10.02
N GLY A 526 -10.37 -27.88 10.20
CA GLY A 526 -9.22 -28.72 10.54
C GLY A 526 -8.42 -29.25 9.34
N LEU A 527 -8.90 -29.06 8.10
CA LEU A 527 -8.19 -29.51 6.89
C LEU A 527 -6.96 -28.67 6.53
N PRO A 528 -6.98 -27.33 6.64
CA PRO A 528 -5.82 -26.52 6.29
C PRO A 528 -4.61 -26.90 7.15
N GLY A 529 -3.56 -27.40 6.50
CA GLY A 529 -2.31 -27.79 7.18
C GLY A 529 -2.19 -29.28 7.50
N ALA A 530 -3.24 -30.09 7.35
CA ALA A 530 -3.13 -31.54 7.54
C ALA A 530 -2.45 -32.22 6.33
N PHE A 531 -1.66 -33.26 6.58
CA PHE A 531 -1.16 -34.16 5.53
C PHE A 531 -2.25 -35.16 5.10
N ILE A 532 -3.08 -35.62 6.04
CA ILE A 532 -4.15 -36.60 5.78
C ILE A 532 -5.44 -36.21 6.52
N ASN A 533 -6.58 -36.64 5.96
CA ASN A 533 -7.87 -36.65 6.64
C ASN A 533 -8.38 -38.08 6.72
N VAL A 534 -8.67 -38.56 7.94
CA VAL A 534 -9.18 -39.92 8.16
C VAL A 534 -10.55 -39.79 8.83
N GLY A 535 -11.62 -40.15 8.12
CA GLY A 535 -12.97 -40.25 8.70
C GLY A 535 -13.29 -41.69 9.10
N ASP A 536 -14.04 -41.88 10.17
CA ASP A 536 -14.39 -43.23 10.67
C ASP A 536 -15.76 -43.71 10.16
N ASP A 537 -16.64 -42.83 9.63
CA ASP A 537 -18.02 -43.20 9.31
C ASP A 537 -18.58 -42.52 8.04
N ILE A 538 -19.11 -43.33 7.10
CA ILE A 538 -19.96 -42.81 6.03
C ILE A 538 -21.40 -42.99 6.51
N SER A 539 -22.01 -41.93 7.03
CA SER A 539 -23.42 -41.95 7.37
C SER A 539 -24.25 -42.26 6.10
N VAL A 540 -25.36 -42.98 6.25
CA VAL A 540 -26.15 -43.61 5.17
C VAL A 540 -26.90 -42.58 4.28
N GLY A 541 -26.51 -41.31 4.31
CA GLY A 541 -27.03 -40.29 3.41
C GLY A 541 -26.54 -40.51 1.98
N GLU A 542 -27.44 -40.39 1.00
CA GLU A 542 -27.06 -40.41 -0.42
C GLU A 542 -26.03 -39.29 -0.68
N ILE A 543 -24.83 -39.65 -1.14
CA ILE A 543 -23.93 -38.72 -1.80
C ILE A 543 -24.58 -38.38 -3.15
N ARG A 544 -25.07 -37.15 -3.29
CA ARG A 544 -25.65 -36.66 -4.56
C ARG A 544 -24.57 -35.91 -5.33
N ASP A 545 -24.48 -36.20 -6.62
CA ASP A 545 -23.58 -35.54 -7.59
C ASP A 545 -23.69 -34.01 -7.57
#